data_AF-A0A816HRI6-F1
#
_entry.id   AF-A0A816HRI6-F1
#
_cell.length_a   1.000
_cell.length_b   1.000
_cell.length_c   1.000
_cell.angle_alpha   90.00
_cell.angle_beta   90.00
_cell.angle_gamma   90.00
#
_symmetry.space_group_name_H-M   'P 1'
#
loop_
_entity.id
_entity.type
_entity.pdbx_description
1 polymer ?
#
loop_
_entity_poly.entity_id
_entity_poly.type
_entity_poly.pdbx_seq_one_letter_code
_entity_poly.pdbx_strand_id
1 'polypeptide(L)'
;MFPYIDNIHGKWHFNEIRAIFSRRYLLQDKALEIFVSNRTSVMFAFIDRSIVKKVVNFLPRVGVGGRYGLPQQRRTSLASAKQLFRSANMTQRWQRREISNFEYLMYLNTIAGRTYQDLN
;
A
#
# COMPACT_ATOMS: atom_id res chain seq x y z
N MET A 1 -20.98 14.42 13.12
CA MET A 1 -19.90 13.92 14.00
C MET A 1 -18.68 13.74 13.10
N PHE A 2 -17.70 14.65 13.18
CA PHE A 2 -16.52 14.57 12.32
C PHE A 2 -15.73 13.31 12.69
N PRO A 3 -15.39 12.43 11.73
CA PRO A 3 -14.55 11.27 12.01
C PRO A 3 -13.21 11.77 12.53
N TYR A 4 -12.65 11.06 13.50
CA TYR A 4 -11.35 11.30 14.11
C TYR A 4 -10.28 11.52 13.01
N ILE A 5 -9.92 12.77 12.71
CA ILE A 5 -8.89 13.08 11.71
C ILE A 5 -7.55 12.99 12.41
N ASP A 6 -6.99 11.79 12.48
CA ASP A 6 -5.60 11.62 12.92
C ASP A 6 -4.65 12.24 11.88
N ASN A 7 -3.60 12.91 12.37
CA ASN A 7 -2.48 13.46 11.58
C ASN A 7 -2.73 14.75 10.77
N ILE A 8 -3.59 15.66 11.24
CA ILE A 8 -3.76 17.01 10.63
C ILE A 8 -2.42 17.75 10.45
N HIS A 9 -1.46 17.53 11.35
CA HIS A 9 -0.09 18.07 11.28
C HIS A 9 0.97 16.96 11.23
N GLY A 10 0.62 15.81 10.64
CA GLY A 10 1.51 14.65 10.56
C GLY A 10 2.79 14.96 9.78
N LYS A 11 3.92 14.51 10.33
CA LYS A 11 5.24 14.57 9.69
C LYS A 11 5.85 13.17 9.69
N TRP A 12 6.25 12.71 8.51
CA TRP A 12 6.88 11.40 8.33
C TRP A 12 8.21 11.56 7.62
N HIS A 13 9.27 11.04 8.23
CA HIS A 13 10.58 11.05 7.60
C HIS A 13 10.63 9.97 6.52
N PHE A 14 11.26 10.26 5.38
CA PHE A 14 11.38 9.31 4.27
C PHE A 14 12.00 7.97 4.68
N ASN A 15 12.90 8.03 5.65
CA ASN A 15 13.63 6.91 6.25
C ASN A 15 12.67 5.94 6.98
N GLU A 16 11.51 6.44 7.42
CA GLU A 16 10.50 5.68 8.16
C GLU A 16 9.51 4.99 7.22
N ILE A 17 9.42 5.43 5.97
CA ILE A 17 8.50 4.87 4.98
C ILE A 17 8.95 3.46 4.60
N ARG A 18 8.05 2.48 4.73
CA ARG A 18 8.34 1.05 4.49
C ARG A 18 7.59 0.47 3.29
N ALA A 19 6.43 1.01 2.95
CA ALA A 19 5.67 0.62 1.77
C ALA A 19 4.76 1.75 1.31
N ILE A 20 4.50 1.80 0.01
CA ILE A 20 3.62 2.77 -0.63
C ILE A 20 2.74 2.01 -1.61
N PHE A 21 1.42 2.21 -1.50
CA PHE A 21 0.44 1.56 -2.37
C PHE A 21 -0.48 2.58 -3.02
N SER A 22 -0.73 2.41 -4.32
CA SER A 22 -1.90 3.01 -4.98
C SER A 22 -3.18 2.43 -4.37
N ARG A 23 -4.15 3.30 -4.13
CA ARG A 23 -5.46 2.95 -3.56
C ARG A 23 -6.58 3.60 -4.35
N ARG A 24 -7.78 3.04 -4.16
CA ARG A 24 -9.02 3.64 -4.66
C ARG A 24 -9.65 4.48 -3.57
N TYR A 25 -10.12 5.66 -3.91
CA TYR A 25 -11.00 6.48 -3.08
C TYR A 25 -12.26 6.77 -3.87
N LEU A 26 -13.43 6.45 -3.30
CA LEU A 26 -14.72 6.47 -4.00
C LEU A 26 -14.66 5.71 -5.34
N LEU A 27 -14.09 4.50 -5.30
CA LEU A 27 -13.86 3.60 -6.45
C LEU A 27 -12.94 4.14 -7.56
N GLN A 28 -12.33 5.31 -7.40
CA GLN A 28 -11.40 5.91 -8.37
C GLN A 28 -9.95 5.72 -7.91
N ASP A 29 -9.05 5.35 -8.82
CA ASP A 29 -7.60 5.15 -8.56
C ASP A 29 -6.85 6.49 -8.39
N LYS A 30 -7.22 7.21 -7.32
CA LYS A 30 -6.76 8.56 -7.01
C LYS A 30 -6.30 8.70 -5.55
N ALA A 31 -5.91 7.61 -4.91
CA ALA A 31 -5.40 7.65 -3.54
C ALA A 31 -4.07 6.92 -3.39
N LEU A 32 -3.36 7.24 -2.30
CA LEU A 32 -2.11 6.62 -1.92
C LEU A 32 -2.15 6.29 -0.43
N GLU A 33 -1.73 5.08 -0.06
CA GLU A 33 -1.53 4.69 1.34
C GLU A 33 -0.04 4.47 1.59
N ILE A 34 0.49 5.15 2.62
CA ILE A 34 1.89 5.11 3.01
C ILE A 34 1.97 4.40 4.37
N PHE A 35 2.76 3.33 4.44
CA PHE A 35 3.04 2.58 5.66
C PHE A 35 4.40 2.95 6.21
N VAL A 36 4.46 3.22 7.52
CA VAL A 36 5.66 3.67 8.22
C VAL A 36 6.13 2.62 9.25
N SER A 37 7.37 2.76 9.75
CA SER A 37 8.03 1.76 10.59
C SER A 37 7.33 1.47 11.92
N ASN A 38 6.58 2.43 12.46
CA ASN A 38 5.79 2.27 13.68
C ASN A 38 4.47 1.49 13.45
N ARG A 39 4.33 0.81 12.31
CA ARG A 39 3.16 0.01 11.91
C ARG A 39 1.87 0.80 11.70
N THR A 40 1.93 2.13 11.66
CA THR A 40 0.79 2.94 11.23
C THR A 40 0.81 3.16 9.72
N SER A 41 -0.33 3.58 9.17
CA SER A 41 -0.44 4.05 7.80
C SER A 41 -1.16 5.39 7.75
N VAL A 42 -0.93 6.12 6.66
CA VAL A 42 -1.70 7.33 6.32
C VAL A 42 -2.16 7.22 4.88
N MET A 43 -3.43 7.51 4.65
CA MET A 43 -4.02 7.55 3.31
C MET A 43 -4.26 8.99 2.87
N PHE A 44 -3.83 9.29 1.65
CA PHE A 44 -4.09 10.57 0.98
C PHE A 44 -4.95 10.33 -0.26
N ALA A 45 -6.07 11.04 -0.35
CA ALA A 45 -6.87 11.12 -1.57
C ALA A 45 -6.44 12.37 -2.37
N PHE A 46 -6.34 12.22 -3.68
CA PHE A 46 -5.95 13.26 -4.63
C PHE A 46 -7.08 13.53 -5.62
N ILE A 47 -6.92 14.59 -6.41
CA ILE A 47 -7.88 14.97 -7.45
C ILE A 47 -7.95 13.89 -8.53
N ASP A 48 -6.79 13.40 -8.99
CA ASP A 48 -6.70 12.42 -10.06
C ASP A 48 -5.45 11.52 -9.95
N ARG A 49 -5.43 10.48 -10.80
CA ARG A 49 -4.34 9.50 -10.88
C ARG A 49 -3.01 10.10 -11.35
N SER A 50 -3.03 11.20 -12.10
CA SER A 50 -1.80 11.84 -12.58
C SER A 50 -1.02 12.47 -11.42
N ILE A 51 -1.73 13.05 -10.44
CA ILE A 51 -1.12 13.58 -9.21
C ILE A 51 -0.52 12.43 -8.38
N VAL A 52 -1.23 11.31 -8.23
CA VAL A 52 -0.69 10.11 -7.54
C VAL A 52 0.65 9.69 -8.14
N LYS A 53 0.74 9.59 -9.48
CA LYS A 53 1.99 9.26 -10.18
C LYS A 53 3.11 10.26 -9.90
N LYS A 54 2.80 11.57 -9.93
CA LYS A 54 3.77 12.63 -9.62
C LYS A 54 4.28 12.50 -8.19
N VAL A 55 3.40 12.34 -7.20
CA VAL A 55 3.76 12.18 -5.79
C VAL A 55 4.66 10.97 -5.58
N VAL A 56 4.31 9.81 -6.15
CA VAL A 56 5.14 8.59 -6.06
C VAL A 56 6.56 8.79 -6.62
N ASN A 57 6.72 9.65 -7.65
CA ASN A 57 8.04 9.96 -8.19
C ASN A 57 8.94 10.74 -7.22
N PHE A 58 8.36 11.52 -6.32
CA PHE A 58 9.09 12.24 -5.27
C PHE A 58 9.32 11.40 -4.01
N LEU A 59 8.53 10.36 -3.78
CA LEU A 59 8.66 9.48 -2.61
C LEU A 59 9.82 8.47 -2.73
N PRO A 60 10.29 7.91 -1.60
CA PRO A 60 11.31 6.86 -1.57
C PRO A 60 10.94 5.64 -2.42
N ARG A 61 11.95 4.95 -2.97
CA ARG A 61 11.77 3.76 -3.82
C ARG A 61 11.53 2.49 -2.99
N VAL A 62 10.48 2.49 -2.17
CA VAL A 62 10.16 1.35 -1.28
C VAL A 62 9.22 0.32 -1.91
N GLY A 63 8.58 0.66 -3.03
CA GLY A 63 7.56 -0.19 -3.65
C GLY A 63 6.41 -0.49 -2.67
N VAL A 64 5.93 -1.73 -2.68
CA VAL A 64 4.91 -2.23 -1.75
C VAL A 64 5.53 -2.93 -0.52
N GLY A 65 6.78 -2.60 -0.20
CA GLY A 65 7.56 -3.24 0.85
C GLY A 65 8.24 -4.54 0.41
N GLY A 66 9.18 -5.01 1.23
CA GLY A 66 10.01 -6.19 0.91
C GLY A 66 9.37 -7.55 1.24
N ARG A 67 8.17 -7.57 1.84
CA ARG A 67 7.57 -8.79 2.39
C ARG A 67 6.98 -9.75 1.34
N TYR A 68 6.66 -9.23 0.15
CA TYR A 68 5.92 -9.97 -0.88
C TYR A 68 6.79 -10.51 -2.02
N GLY A 69 8.12 -10.47 -1.86
CA GLY A 69 9.05 -10.89 -2.91
C GLY A 69 9.00 -10.04 -4.18
N LEU A 70 8.51 -8.79 -4.06
CA LEU A 70 8.37 -7.86 -5.17
C LEU A 70 9.53 -6.84 -5.19
N PRO A 71 9.94 -6.34 -6.37
CA PRO A 71 10.95 -5.30 -6.45
C PRO A 71 10.52 -4.02 -5.72
N GLN A 72 11.40 -3.48 -4.89
CA GLN A 72 11.22 -2.17 -4.22
C GLN A 72 11.46 -1.04 -5.22
N GLN A 73 10.48 -0.80 -6.07
CA GLN A 73 10.52 0.21 -7.14
C GLN A 73 9.22 1.01 -7.14
N ARG A 74 9.30 2.27 -7.57
CA ARG A 74 8.13 3.17 -7.67
C ARG A 74 7.04 2.62 -8.59
N ARG A 75 7.42 1.93 -9.67
CA ARG A 75 6.46 1.25 -10.55
C ARG A 75 5.63 0.20 -9.82
N THR A 76 6.21 -0.47 -8.82
CA THR A 76 5.53 -1.48 -8.02
C THR A 76 4.47 -0.83 -7.13
N SER A 77 4.73 0.36 -6.59
CA SER A 77 3.73 1.14 -5.81
C SER A 77 2.51 1.55 -6.65
N LEU A 78 2.69 1.76 -7.95
CA LEU A 78 1.62 2.13 -8.89
C LEU A 78 0.94 0.92 -9.56
N ALA A 79 1.39 -0.30 -9.26
CA ALA A 79 0.87 -1.50 -9.86
C ALA A 79 -0.55 -1.82 -9.35
N SER A 80 -1.41 -2.26 -10.25
CA SER A 80 -2.74 -2.77 -9.90
C SER A 80 -2.64 -4.05 -9.04
N ALA A 81 -3.70 -4.32 -8.27
CA ALA A 81 -3.85 -5.56 -7.50
C ALA A 81 -3.54 -6.82 -8.34
N LYS A 82 -4.05 -6.85 -9.58
CA LYS A 82 -3.83 -7.96 -10.52
C LYS A 82 -2.36 -8.12 -10.92
N GLN A 83 -1.63 -7.02 -11.10
CA GLN A 83 -0.20 -7.04 -11.43
C GLN A 83 0.63 -7.48 -10.22
N LEU A 84 0.31 -6.97 -9.03
CA LEU A 84 0.97 -7.37 -7.78
C LEU A 84 0.77 -8.86 -7.51
N PHE A 85 -0.47 -9.35 -7.62
CA PHE A 85 -0.81 -10.76 -7.43
C PHE A 85 0.00 -11.69 -8.34
N ARG A 86 0.08 -11.36 -9.64
CA ARG A 86 0.79 -12.17 -10.63
C ARG A 86 2.30 -12.17 -10.45
N SER A 87 2.87 -11.10 -9.91
CA SER A 87 4.33 -10.93 -9.83
C SER A 87 4.91 -11.35 -8.48
N ALA A 88 4.08 -11.46 -7.44
CA ALA A 88 4.50 -11.85 -6.10
C ALA A 88 4.67 -13.37 -5.99
N ASN A 89 5.52 -13.82 -5.07
CA ASN A 89 5.73 -15.24 -4.78
C ASN A 89 4.86 -15.77 -3.62
N MET A 90 3.91 -14.96 -3.12
CA MET A 90 3.17 -15.25 -1.90
C MET A 90 2.28 -16.50 -2.00
N THR A 91 1.68 -16.75 -3.17
CA THR A 91 0.84 -17.95 -3.38
C THR A 91 1.67 -19.21 -3.34
N GLN A 92 2.88 -19.21 -3.93
CA GLN A 92 3.79 -20.37 -3.87
C GLN A 92 4.27 -20.63 -2.45
N ARG A 93 4.63 -19.57 -1.71
CA ARG A 93 5.04 -19.68 -0.30
C ARG A 93 3.92 -20.26 0.57
N TRP A 94 2.68 -19.85 0.34
CA TRP A 94 1.51 -20.39 1.04
C TRP A 94 1.29 -21.87 0.71
N GLN A 95 1.34 -22.25 -0.57
CA GLN A 95 1.20 -23.65 -1.00
C GLN A 95 2.29 -24.56 -0.41
N ARG A 96 3.52 -24.03 -0.25
CA ARG A 96 4.64 -24.72 0.40
C ARG A 96 4.60 -24.69 1.93
N ARG A 97 3.56 -24.09 2.53
CA ARG A 97 3.40 -23.90 3.97
C ARG A 97 4.53 -23.08 4.63
N GLU A 98 5.20 -22.22 3.85
CA GLU A 98 6.20 -21.28 4.35
C GLU A 98 5.57 -20.04 5.00
N ILE A 99 4.28 -19.81 4.76
CA ILE A 99 3.46 -18.79 5.42
C ILE A 99 2.12 -19.39 5.83
N SER A 100 1.56 -18.88 6.93
CA SER A 100 0.27 -19.29 7.46
C SER A 100 -0.91 -18.83 6.58
N ASN A 101 -2.08 -19.45 6.77
CA ASN A 101 -3.33 -18.99 6.15
C ASN A 101 -3.65 -17.53 6.49
N PHE A 102 -3.40 -17.13 7.75
CA PHE A 102 -3.61 -15.75 8.19
C PHE A 102 -2.72 -14.77 7.43
N GLU A 103 -1.42 -15.05 7.30
CA GLU A 103 -0.50 -14.20 6.55
C GLU A 103 -0.87 -14.10 5.06
N TYR A 104 -1.30 -15.21 4.46
CA TYR A 104 -1.72 -15.21 3.07
C TYR A 104 -3.02 -14.41 2.85
N LEU A 105 -4.01 -14.55 3.73
CA LEU A 105 -5.23 -13.74 3.69
C LEU A 105 -4.93 -12.25 3.92
N MET A 106 -4.02 -11.94 4.84
CA MET A 106 -3.56 -10.56 5.05
C MET A 106 -2.92 -9.99 3.79
N TYR A 107 -2.04 -10.75 3.14
CA TYR A 107 -1.49 -10.37 1.84
C TYR A 107 -2.59 -10.09 0.80
N LEU A 108 -3.55 -11.01 0.62
CA LEU A 108 -4.64 -10.87 -0.33
C LEU A 108 -5.47 -9.60 -0.06
N ASN A 109 -5.83 -9.36 1.21
CA ASN A 109 -6.55 -8.16 1.62
C ASN A 109 -5.74 -6.88 1.30
N THR A 110 -4.45 -6.86 1.62
CA THR A 110 -3.58 -5.69 1.37
C THR A 110 -3.44 -5.38 -0.12
N ILE A 111 -3.23 -6.38 -0.98
CA ILE A 111 -3.09 -6.13 -2.42
C ILE A 111 -4.42 -5.78 -3.09
N ALA A 112 -5.55 -6.24 -2.54
CA ALA A 112 -6.88 -5.86 -3.01
C ALA A 112 -7.23 -4.40 -2.67
N GLY A 113 -6.40 -3.73 -1.86
CA GLY A 113 -6.63 -2.36 -1.42
C GLY A 113 -7.58 -2.25 -0.23
N ARG A 114 -7.86 -3.35 0.48
CA ARG A 114 -8.55 -3.29 1.77
C ARG A 114 -7.58 -2.70 2.80
N THR A 115 -8.01 -1.62 3.43
CA THR A 115 -7.24 -0.93 4.47
C THR A 115 -8.00 -1.05 5.78
N TYR A 116 -7.30 -0.97 6.92
CA TYR A 116 -7.97 -0.87 8.22
C TYR A 116 -8.62 0.50 8.44
N GLN A 117 -8.36 1.47 7.55
CA GLN A 117 -8.81 2.85 7.64
C GLN A 117 -10.13 3.10 6.88
N ASP A 118 -10.58 2.14 6.08
CA ASP A 118 -11.81 2.25 5.28
C ASP A 118 -12.82 1.21 5.76
N LEU A 119 -13.73 1.64 6.66
CA LEU A 119 -14.82 0.81 7.23
C LEU A 119 -16.12 0.86 6.40
N ASN A 120 -16.07 1.41 5.19
CA ASN A 120 -17.23 1.50 4.29
C ASN A 120 -17.80 0.13 3.90
#